data_AF-A0A9Q8CL35-F1
#
_entry.id   AF-A0A9Q8CL35-F1
#
_cell.length_a   1.000
_cell.length_b   1.000
_cell.length_c   1.000
_cell.angle_alpha   90.00
_cell.angle_beta   90.00
_cell.angle_gamma   90.00
#
_symmetry.space_group_name_H-M   'P 1'
#
loop_
_entity.id
_entity.type
_entity.pdbx_description
1 polymer ?
#
loop_
_entity_poly.entity_id
_entity_poly.type
_entity_poly.pdbx_seq_one_letter_code
_entity_poly.pdbx_strand_id
1 'polypeptide(L)'
;MEEATKLYSNANEETGLVYPTYKDAKKKFEKTNRELQSFIKNHPNIDEHTDESVQIEYVKAYQKSMKAFEELITYDEFNDDIQSEKALKDKMSTLENHRGNYENVKAHLKERLTGPEDSATSLSEIEFFSDDNNKMYNIDSSYIDQLLGNYQADNLTIRDEIEKALQKLNKPAHVRMVYQNILDEIDREKNEMKEDIFSLKRNFFSREKNQIIAEFAEEYKVELYELHSSAIQYTAGADEIPNMKNVMNKIDFESYKKEHPEVNPFKYRQMMKSRWKEVLNTEIIPLEDELR
;
A
#
# COMPACT_ATOMS: atom_id res chain seq x y z
N MET A 1 32.40 -20.11 -46.55
CA MET A 1 31.26 -20.07 -45.60
C MET A 1 31.63 -19.13 -44.46
N GLU A 2 31.95 -17.89 -44.84
CA GLU A 2 32.63 -16.89 -44.01
C GLU A 2 31.86 -15.56 -44.04
N GLU A 3 30.54 -15.62 -44.25
CA GLU A 3 29.67 -14.44 -44.34
C GLU A 3 28.32 -14.72 -43.66
N ALA A 4 28.30 -14.69 -42.32
CA ALA A 4 27.07 -14.51 -41.55
C ALA A 4 27.31 -14.01 -40.10
N THR A 5 28.42 -13.31 -39.82
CA THR A 5 28.70 -12.83 -38.45
C THR A 5 29.27 -11.42 -38.33
N LYS A 6 29.26 -10.60 -39.39
CA LYS A 6 29.65 -9.18 -39.28
C LYS A 6 28.91 -8.31 -40.29
N LEU A 7 27.89 -7.60 -39.81
CA LEU A 7 27.22 -6.38 -40.33
C LEU A 7 25.81 -6.43 -39.73
N TYR A 8 25.58 -5.94 -38.51
CA TYR A 8 25.48 -4.52 -38.23
C TYR A 8 26.21 -4.13 -36.93
N SER A 9 27.47 -3.75 -37.10
CA SER A 9 28.13 -2.80 -36.21
C SER A 9 28.31 -1.52 -37.02
N ASN A 10 27.39 -0.56 -36.88
CA ASN A 10 27.70 0.86 -36.91
C ASN A 10 26.52 1.71 -36.45
N ALA A 11 26.81 2.45 -35.38
CA ALA A 11 26.33 3.78 -35.03
C ALA A 11 24.89 3.93 -34.51
N ASN A 12 24.85 4.13 -33.19
CA ASN A 12 24.03 5.09 -32.47
C ASN A 12 22.52 4.99 -32.64
N GLU A 13 21.91 4.30 -31.67
CA GLU A 13 20.89 4.87 -30.79
C GLU A 13 20.78 3.97 -29.55
N GLU A 14 21.81 3.98 -28.69
CA GLU A 14 21.61 3.64 -27.28
C GLU A 14 20.76 4.77 -26.67
N THR A 15 19.45 4.69 -26.81
CA THR A 15 18.54 5.30 -25.84
C THR A 15 18.60 4.47 -24.57
N GLY A 16 19.78 4.41 -23.95
CA GLY A 16 20.01 3.71 -22.70
C GLY A 16 19.47 4.55 -21.56
N LEU A 17 18.19 4.38 -21.24
CA LEU A 17 17.64 4.73 -19.91
C LEU A 17 18.37 3.84 -18.89
N VAL A 18 19.60 4.24 -18.54
CA VAL A 18 20.35 3.65 -17.44
C VAL A 18 19.69 4.17 -16.18
N TYR A 19 18.78 3.37 -15.62
CA TYR A 19 18.24 3.66 -14.30
C TYR A 19 19.40 3.68 -13.29
N PRO A 20 19.43 4.67 -12.38
CA PRO A 20 20.46 4.74 -11.35
C PRO A 20 20.44 3.47 -10.48
N THR A 21 21.55 3.10 -9.87
CA THR A 21 21.54 1.95 -8.95
C THR A 21 20.88 2.35 -7.63
N TYR A 22 20.42 1.38 -6.83
CA TYR A 22 19.94 1.62 -5.46
C TYR A 22 20.93 2.49 -4.66
N LYS A 23 22.22 2.19 -4.76
CA LYS A 23 23.29 2.93 -4.08
C LYS A 23 23.35 4.39 -4.52
N ASP A 24 23.16 4.66 -5.80
CA ASP A 24 23.15 6.02 -6.35
C ASP A 24 21.90 6.78 -5.93
N ALA A 25 20.73 6.15 -5.98
CA ALA A 25 19.46 6.70 -5.49
C ALA A 25 19.53 7.01 -3.99
N LYS A 26 20.10 6.10 -3.18
CA LYS A 26 20.29 6.28 -1.73
C LYS A 26 21.20 7.45 -1.44
N LYS A 27 22.36 7.52 -2.11
CA LYS A 27 23.31 8.63 -1.98
C LYS A 27 22.69 9.97 -2.38
N LYS A 28 21.86 9.97 -3.42
CA LYS A 28 21.12 11.16 -3.88
C LYS A 28 20.13 11.62 -2.81
N PHE A 29 19.31 10.72 -2.27
CA PHE A 29 18.39 11.03 -1.18
C PHE A 29 19.10 11.57 0.06
N GLU A 30 20.18 10.93 0.50
CA GLU A 30 20.93 11.39 1.67
C GLU A 30 21.51 12.80 1.49
N LYS A 31 21.97 13.13 0.28
CA LYS A 31 22.47 14.47 -0.03
C LYS A 31 21.35 15.50 0.05
N THR A 32 20.23 15.26 -0.64
CA THR A 32 19.12 16.20 -0.71
C THR A 32 18.41 16.37 0.64
N ASN A 33 18.28 15.29 1.41
CA ASN A 33 17.70 15.35 2.75
C ASN A 33 18.60 16.15 3.72
N ARG A 34 19.92 16.03 3.61
CA ARG A 34 20.87 16.84 4.39
C ARG A 34 20.76 18.33 4.05
N GLU A 35 20.58 18.67 2.76
CA GLU A 35 20.32 20.04 2.31
C GLU A 35 19.02 20.57 2.96
N LEU A 36 17.93 19.80 2.92
CA LEU A 36 16.65 20.16 3.56
C LEU A 36 16.78 20.32 5.08
N GLN A 37 17.41 19.37 5.78
CA GLN A 37 17.63 19.47 7.23
C GLN A 37 18.46 20.70 7.61
N SER A 38 19.48 21.03 6.81
CA SER A 38 20.28 22.23 7.04
C SER A 38 19.46 23.50 6.85
N PHE A 39 18.57 23.52 5.85
CA PHE A 39 17.65 24.63 5.63
C PHE A 39 16.69 24.80 6.82
N ILE A 40 16.02 23.73 7.24
CA ILE A 40 15.10 23.72 8.39
C ILE A 40 15.80 24.20 9.66
N LYS A 41 17.05 23.76 9.89
CA LYS A 41 17.83 24.18 11.05
C LYS A 41 18.12 25.69 11.05
N ASN A 42 18.34 26.28 9.88
CA ASN A 42 18.57 27.72 9.73
C ASN A 42 17.27 28.54 9.79
N HIS A 43 16.13 27.91 9.49
CA HIS A 43 14.80 28.52 9.50
C HIS A 43 13.81 27.67 10.33
N PRO A 44 13.99 27.59 11.66
CA PRO A 44 13.24 26.66 12.51
C PRO A 44 11.73 26.94 12.58
N ASN A 45 11.34 28.18 12.27
CA ASN A 45 9.95 28.65 12.27
C ASN A 45 9.46 28.95 10.85
N ILE A 46 9.99 28.26 9.82
CA ILE A 46 9.51 28.41 8.45
C ILE A 46 8.00 28.14 8.40
N ASP A 47 7.25 29.06 7.80
CA ASP A 47 5.78 29.02 7.66
C ASP A 47 5.33 29.94 6.50
N GLU A 48 4.02 30.04 6.29
CA GLU A 48 3.40 30.92 5.29
C GLU A 48 3.63 32.42 5.53
N HIS A 49 4.12 32.82 6.70
CA HIS A 49 4.40 34.21 7.07
C HIS A 49 5.87 34.60 6.89
N THR A 50 6.74 33.64 6.59
CA THR A 50 8.18 33.86 6.37
C THR A 50 8.43 34.63 5.06
N ASP A 51 9.61 35.22 4.87
CA ASP A 51 9.96 35.89 3.60
C ASP A 51 9.76 34.98 2.38
N GLU A 52 9.20 35.53 1.30
CA GLU A 52 8.83 34.79 0.10
C GLU A 52 9.99 34.03 -0.53
N SER A 53 11.18 34.64 -0.61
CA SER A 53 12.38 33.97 -1.14
C SER A 53 12.74 32.73 -0.31
N VAL A 54 12.57 32.79 1.01
CA VAL A 54 12.80 31.69 1.94
C VAL A 54 11.72 30.61 1.77
N GLN A 55 10.45 31.00 1.59
CA GLN A 55 9.36 30.06 1.28
C GLN A 55 9.63 29.28 -0.02
N ILE A 56 10.09 29.97 -1.07
CA ILE A 56 10.44 29.39 -2.37
C ILE A 56 11.60 28.39 -2.22
N GLU A 57 12.66 28.77 -1.52
CA GLU A 57 13.81 27.90 -1.29
C GLU A 57 13.44 26.67 -0.46
N TYR A 58 12.58 26.83 0.53
CA TYR A 58 12.03 25.73 1.33
C TYR A 58 11.26 24.73 0.47
N VAL A 59 10.32 25.21 -0.34
CA VAL A 59 9.52 24.37 -1.26
C VAL A 59 10.42 23.62 -2.23
N LYS A 60 11.40 24.30 -2.85
CA LYS A 60 12.38 23.66 -3.74
C LYS A 60 13.20 22.59 -3.03
N ALA A 61 13.71 22.87 -1.83
CA ALA A 61 14.51 21.92 -1.05
C ALA A 61 13.70 20.69 -0.63
N TYR A 62 12.45 20.90 -0.19
CA TYR A 62 11.54 19.82 0.19
C TYR A 62 11.20 18.93 -1.01
N GLN A 63 10.76 19.52 -2.13
CA GLN A 63 10.44 18.79 -3.36
C GLN A 63 11.63 17.98 -3.87
N LYS A 64 12.83 18.59 -3.88
CA LYS A 64 14.06 17.92 -4.31
C LYS A 64 14.39 16.70 -3.43
N SER A 65 14.22 16.83 -2.11
CA SER A 65 14.42 15.71 -1.19
C SER A 65 13.34 14.65 -1.32
N MET A 66 12.08 15.04 -1.52
CA MET A 66 10.97 14.11 -1.69
C MET A 66 11.11 13.30 -2.97
N LYS A 67 11.45 13.94 -4.10
CA LYS A 67 11.70 13.24 -5.38
C LYS A 67 12.83 12.22 -5.29
N ALA A 68 13.90 12.55 -4.56
CA ALA A 68 15.00 11.62 -4.35
C ALA A 68 14.61 10.44 -3.43
N PHE A 69 13.70 10.67 -2.46
CA PHE A 69 13.12 9.63 -1.64
C PHE A 69 12.19 8.71 -2.46
N GLU A 70 11.31 9.30 -3.27
CA GLU A 70 10.39 8.57 -4.16
C GLU A 70 11.14 7.63 -5.11
N GLU A 71 12.26 8.09 -5.66
CA GLU A 71 13.15 7.26 -6.48
C GLU A 71 13.78 6.11 -5.66
N LEU A 72 14.23 6.40 -4.44
CA LEU A 72 14.87 5.41 -3.56
C LEU A 72 13.93 4.26 -3.15
N ILE A 73 12.65 4.55 -2.90
CA ILE A 73 11.69 3.52 -2.44
C ILE A 73 11.23 2.58 -3.56
N THR A 74 11.64 2.79 -4.81
CA THR A 74 11.31 1.90 -5.94
C THR A 74 12.17 0.64 -5.99
N TYR A 75 13.23 0.57 -5.18
CA TYR A 75 14.18 -0.53 -5.16
C TYR A 75 13.87 -1.48 -3.99
N ASP A 76 13.91 -2.78 -4.24
CA ASP A 76 13.61 -3.82 -3.24
C ASP A 76 14.53 -3.72 -2.01
N GLU A 77 15.79 -3.33 -2.21
CA GLU A 77 16.80 -3.16 -1.16
C GLU A 77 16.40 -2.12 -0.10
N PHE A 78 15.48 -1.19 -0.43
CA PHE A 78 14.95 -0.24 0.54
C PHE A 78 14.22 -0.93 1.70
N ASN A 79 13.56 -2.06 1.45
CA ASN A 79 12.77 -2.77 2.47
C ASN A 79 13.64 -3.30 3.61
N ASP A 80 14.84 -3.77 3.29
CA ASP A 80 15.81 -4.26 4.28
C ASP A 80 16.47 -3.10 5.03
N ASP A 81 16.83 -2.04 4.30
CA ASP A 81 17.52 -0.89 4.86
C ASP A 81 16.61 -0.05 5.76
N ILE A 82 15.32 0.10 5.45
CA ILE A 82 14.41 0.85 6.33
C ILE A 82 14.19 0.11 7.66
N GLN A 83 14.24 -1.24 7.66
CA GLN A 83 14.12 -2.01 8.90
C GLN A 83 15.37 -1.91 9.77
N SER A 84 16.54 -1.99 9.15
CA SER A 84 17.83 -2.10 9.85
C SER A 84 18.53 -0.76 10.11
N GLU A 85 18.33 0.26 9.28
CA GLU A 85 19.07 1.53 9.34
C GLU A 85 18.26 2.66 10.00
N LYS A 86 18.56 2.91 11.27
CA LYS A 86 17.99 4.06 12.00
C LYS A 86 18.24 5.40 11.29
N ALA A 87 19.42 5.59 10.71
CA ALA A 87 19.78 6.83 10.02
C ALA A 87 18.96 7.06 8.73
N LEU A 88 18.33 6.03 8.16
CA LEU A 88 17.42 6.18 7.02
C LEU A 88 16.01 6.54 7.51
N LYS A 89 15.54 5.86 8.57
CA LYS A 89 14.29 6.20 9.28
C LYS A 89 14.25 7.67 9.74
N ASP A 90 15.31 8.16 10.37
CA ASP A 90 15.39 9.55 10.86
C ASP A 90 15.27 10.58 9.71
N LYS A 91 15.83 10.27 8.54
CA LYS A 91 15.74 11.12 7.33
C LYS A 91 14.33 11.10 6.74
N MET A 92 13.66 9.94 6.72
CA MET A 92 12.26 9.81 6.33
C MET A 92 11.34 10.59 7.28
N SER A 93 11.53 10.45 8.60
CA SER A 93 10.76 11.21 9.59
C SER A 93 10.91 12.73 9.42
N THR A 94 12.04 13.21 8.91
CA THR A 94 12.19 14.64 8.58
C THR A 94 11.19 15.08 7.51
N LEU A 95 11.01 14.28 6.44
CA LEU A 95 10.04 14.57 5.38
C LEU A 95 8.60 14.53 5.90
N GLU A 96 8.25 13.50 6.68
CA GLU A 96 6.92 13.33 7.27
C GLU A 96 6.55 14.49 8.21
N ASN A 97 7.45 14.83 9.14
CA ASN A 97 7.22 15.88 10.12
C ASN A 97 7.02 17.27 9.48
N HIS A 98 7.64 17.50 8.32
CA HIS A 98 7.57 18.78 7.61
C HIS A 98 6.49 18.83 6.51
N ARG A 99 5.81 17.71 6.23
CA ARG A 99 4.83 17.61 5.14
C ARG A 99 3.69 18.62 5.26
N GLY A 100 3.07 18.73 6.43
CA GLY A 100 1.97 19.67 6.66
C GLY A 100 2.39 21.12 6.44
N ASN A 101 3.57 21.48 6.96
CA ASN A 101 4.13 22.81 6.79
C ASN A 101 4.50 23.11 5.32
N TYR A 102 5.05 22.12 4.61
CA TYR A 102 5.29 22.21 3.17
C TYR A 102 4.00 22.50 2.38
N GLU A 103 2.91 21.77 2.62
CA GLU A 103 1.65 21.98 1.91
C GLU A 103 1.07 23.38 2.20
N ASN A 104 1.14 23.86 3.45
CA ASN A 104 0.69 25.21 3.80
C ASN A 104 1.48 26.30 3.07
N VAL A 105 2.82 26.24 3.10
CA VAL A 105 3.69 27.20 2.42
C VAL A 105 3.49 27.14 0.90
N LYS A 106 3.36 25.93 0.33
CA LYS A 106 3.08 25.72 -1.10
C LYS A 106 1.73 26.30 -1.51
N ALA A 107 0.68 26.08 -0.72
CA ALA A 107 -0.66 26.62 -0.98
C ALA A 107 -0.65 28.15 -0.94
N HIS A 108 0.00 28.74 0.07
CA HIS A 108 0.18 30.19 0.18
C HIS A 108 0.91 30.78 -1.04
N LEU A 109 1.99 30.14 -1.49
CA LEU A 109 2.71 30.58 -2.70
C LEU A 109 1.84 30.46 -3.98
N LYS A 110 1.00 29.41 -4.08
CA LYS A 110 0.04 29.24 -5.20
C LYS A 110 -1.04 30.32 -5.21
N GLU A 111 -1.60 30.69 -4.06
CA GLU A 111 -2.60 31.76 -3.97
C GLU A 111 -2.03 33.10 -4.46
N ARG A 112 -0.75 33.38 -4.16
CA ARG A 112 -0.06 34.58 -4.62
C ARG A 112 0.24 34.61 -6.13
N LEU A 113 0.24 33.46 -6.80
CA LEU A 113 0.29 33.35 -8.27
C LEU A 113 -1.05 33.67 -8.95
N THR A 114 -2.16 33.53 -8.23
CA THR A 114 -3.52 33.83 -8.74
C THR A 114 -3.97 35.27 -8.47
N GLY A 115 -3.13 36.07 -7.82
CA GLY A 115 -3.35 37.51 -7.55
C GLY A 115 -2.96 38.44 -8.72
N PRO A 116 -3.12 39.77 -8.56
CA PRO A 116 -2.80 40.76 -9.60
C PRO A 116 -1.33 40.69 -10.05
N GLU A 117 -1.08 40.88 -11.35
CA GLU A 117 0.08 40.49 -12.19
C GLU A 117 1.53 40.85 -11.74
N ASP A 118 1.76 41.51 -10.61
CA ASP A 118 3.08 42.04 -10.24
C ASP A 118 4.03 41.07 -9.49
N SER A 119 3.61 39.84 -9.17
CA SER A 119 4.42 38.84 -8.41
C SER A 119 5.08 37.74 -9.25
N ALA A 120 4.87 37.71 -10.57
CA ALA A 120 5.12 36.53 -11.41
C ALA A 120 6.59 36.18 -11.71
N THR A 121 7.55 37.06 -11.41
CA THR A 121 8.92 36.91 -11.95
C THR A 121 9.82 35.96 -11.15
N SER A 122 9.54 35.69 -9.87
CA SER A 122 10.39 34.82 -9.01
C SER A 122 9.91 33.38 -8.88
N LEU A 123 8.73 33.08 -9.41
CA LEU A 123 8.02 31.80 -9.20
C LEU A 123 8.05 30.89 -10.44
N SER A 124 8.55 31.39 -11.57
CA SER A 124 8.69 30.66 -12.85
C SER A 124 9.77 29.57 -12.81
N GLU A 125 10.70 29.62 -11.84
CA GLU A 125 11.67 28.53 -11.59
C GLU A 125 11.14 27.42 -10.67
N ILE A 126 9.97 27.62 -10.06
CA ILE A 126 9.29 26.58 -9.30
C ILE A 126 8.30 25.95 -10.26
N GLU A 127 8.60 24.73 -10.71
CA GLU A 127 7.53 23.86 -11.16
C GLU A 127 6.64 23.57 -9.94
N PHE A 128 5.65 24.44 -9.71
CA PHE A 128 4.48 24.07 -8.95
C PHE A 128 3.85 22.97 -9.77
N PHE A 129 4.25 21.73 -9.50
CA PHE A 129 3.62 20.58 -10.11
C PHE A 129 2.11 20.84 -10.07
N SER A 130 1.52 20.88 -11.26
CA SER A 130 0.08 21.00 -11.43
C SER A 130 -0.58 20.04 -10.44
N ASP A 131 -1.78 20.39 -9.98
CA ASP A 131 -2.52 19.64 -8.94
C ASP A 131 -2.73 18.13 -9.24
N ASP A 132 -2.23 17.63 -10.38
CA ASP A 132 -2.13 16.21 -10.74
C ASP A 132 -1.09 15.40 -9.97
N ASN A 133 -0.08 16.02 -9.32
CA ASN A 133 0.97 15.25 -8.63
C ASN A 133 0.90 15.30 -7.08
N ASN A 134 -0.16 15.87 -6.49
CA ASN A 134 -0.41 15.75 -5.04
C ASN A 134 -0.99 14.37 -4.64
N LYS A 135 -0.91 13.40 -5.55
CA LYS A 135 -1.39 12.02 -5.44
C LYS A 135 -0.27 11.00 -5.22
N MET A 136 0.82 11.35 -4.54
CA MET A 136 1.79 10.35 -4.09
C MET A 136 1.59 10.12 -2.59
N TYR A 137 0.51 9.39 -2.33
CA TYR A 137 -0.09 9.11 -1.04
C TYR A 137 0.89 8.43 -0.08
N ASN A 138 0.69 8.69 1.22
CA ASN A 138 0.89 7.62 2.21
C ASN A 138 0.01 6.48 1.72
N ILE A 139 0.58 5.48 1.05
CA ILE A 139 -0.18 4.32 0.61
C ILE A 139 -0.45 3.53 1.90
N ASP A 140 -1.53 3.88 2.56
CA ASP A 140 -2.21 3.09 3.58
C ASP A 140 -3.51 2.56 2.95
N SER A 141 -4.29 1.74 3.68
CA SER A 141 -5.56 1.22 3.17
C SER A 141 -6.55 2.34 2.80
N SER A 142 -6.42 3.56 3.34
CA SER A 142 -7.29 4.69 3.01
C SER A 142 -7.07 5.22 1.59
N TYR A 143 -5.86 5.08 1.04
CA TYR A 143 -5.60 5.45 -0.35
C TYR A 143 -6.31 4.51 -1.33
N ILE A 144 -6.26 3.19 -1.09
CA ILE A 144 -7.01 2.23 -1.91
C ILE A 144 -8.51 2.53 -1.84
N ASP A 145 -9.02 2.90 -0.66
CA ASP A 145 -10.41 3.26 -0.46
C ASP A 145 -10.82 4.52 -1.22
N GLN A 146 -9.92 5.50 -1.35
CA GLN A 146 -10.14 6.67 -2.19
C GLN A 146 -10.11 6.35 -3.68
N LEU A 147 -9.18 5.50 -4.12
CA LEU A 147 -9.13 5.05 -5.51
C LEU A 147 -10.39 4.29 -5.87
N LEU A 148 -10.80 3.37 -5.00
CA LEU A 148 -12.02 2.60 -5.15
C LEU A 148 -13.23 3.54 -5.18
N GLY A 149 -13.33 4.49 -4.25
CA GLY A 149 -14.43 5.47 -4.22
C GLY A 149 -14.55 6.35 -5.47
N ASN A 150 -13.46 6.56 -6.19
CA ASN A 150 -13.43 7.31 -7.45
C ASN A 150 -13.53 6.41 -8.69
N TYR A 151 -13.59 5.09 -8.52
CA TYR A 151 -13.64 4.15 -9.62
C TYR A 151 -14.97 4.29 -10.37
N GLN A 152 -14.87 4.43 -11.68
CA GLN A 152 -16.00 4.40 -12.61
C GLN A 152 -15.84 3.17 -13.49
N ALA A 153 -16.96 2.60 -13.93
CA ALA A 153 -16.96 1.42 -14.76
C ALA A 153 -16.04 1.56 -15.98
N ASP A 154 -15.26 0.53 -16.26
CA ASP A 154 -14.24 0.42 -17.30
C ASP A 154 -13.06 1.42 -17.19
N ASN A 155 -12.86 2.09 -16.05
CA ASN A 155 -11.75 3.02 -15.86
C ASN A 155 -10.41 2.27 -15.66
N LEU A 156 -9.74 1.96 -16.77
CA LEU A 156 -8.48 1.22 -16.79
C LEU A 156 -7.35 1.91 -16.00
N THR A 157 -7.33 3.25 -15.96
CA THR A 157 -6.30 4.00 -15.24
C THR A 157 -6.42 3.78 -13.74
N ILE A 158 -7.64 3.97 -13.18
CA ILE A 158 -7.86 3.77 -11.74
C ILE A 158 -7.69 2.29 -11.36
N ARG A 159 -8.11 1.36 -12.23
CA ARG A 159 -7.90 -0.09 -12.03
C ARG A 159 -6.41 -0.42 -11.89
N ASP A 160 -5.57 0.10 -12.77
CA ASP A 160 -4.11 -0.09 -12.72
C ASP A 160 -3.48 0.58 -11.48
N GLU A 161 -3.97 1.77 -11.09
CA GLU A 161 -3.54 2.44 -9.85
C GLU A 161 -3.89 1.62 -8.59
N ILE A 162 -5.08 1.02 -8.53
CA ILE A 162 -5.49 0.13 -7.43
C ILE A 162 -4.57 -1.09 -7.36
N GLU A 163 -4.30 -1.77 -8.49
CA GLU A 163 -3.42 -2.94 -8.50
C GLU A 163 -1.99 -2.58 -8.06
N LYS A 164 -1.45 -1.45 -8.53
CA LYS A 164 -0.14 -0.94 -8.09
C LYS A 164 -0.11 -0.63 -6.60
N ALA A 165 -1.16 0.00 -6.06
CA ALA A 165 -1.27 0.30 -4.64
C ALA A 165 -1.31 -0.98 -3.79
N LEU A 166 -2.08 -1.97 -4.22
CA LEU A 166 -2.17 -3.29 -3.58
C LEU A 166 -0.83 -4.03 -3.57
N GLN A 167 -0.10 -4.01 -4.69
CA GLN A 167 1.24 -4.59 -4.80
C GLN A 167 2.25 -3.88 -3.90
N LYS A 168 2.24 -2.54 -3.89
CA LYS A 168 3.14 -1.74 -3.05
C LYS A 168 2.88 -1.94 -1.55
N LEU A 169 1.63 -2.22 -1.16
CA LEU A 169 1.27 -2.59 0.22
C LEU A 169 1.54 -4.05 0.56
N ASN A 170 2.09 -4.83 -0.38
CA ASN A 170 2.30 -6.27 -0.23
C ASN A 170 1.02 -7.00 0.24
N LYS A 171 -0.14 -6.59 -0.29
CA LYS A 171 -1.41 -7.22 0.09
C LYS A 171 -1.42 -8.67 -0.40
N PRO A 172 -1.86 -9.63 0.45
CA PRO A 172 -1.96 -11.03 0.05
C PRO A 172 -2.79 -11.22 -1.22
N ALA A 173 -2.48 -12.27 -1.99
CA ALA A 173 -3.15 -12.55 -3.26
C ALA A 173 -4.69 -12.62 -3.14
N HIS A 174 -5.21 -13.25 -2.08
CA HIS A 174 -6.66 -13.34 -1.86
C HIS A 174 -7.31 -11.97 -1.61
N VAL A 175 -6.66 -11.06 -0.86
CA VAL A 175 -7.14 -9.67 -0.70
C VAL A 175 -7.20 -8.96 -2.05
N ARG A 176 -6.17 -9.10 -2.88
CA ARG A 176 -6.14 -8.50 -4.23
C ARG A 176 -7.25 -9.04 -5.13
N MET A 177 -7.51 -10.35 -5.07
CA MET A 177 -8.61 -10.97 -5.80
C MET A 177 -9.96 -10.39 -5.38
N VAL A 178 -10.19 -10.13 -4.09
CA VAL A 178 -11.43 -9.51 -3.62
C VAL A 178 -11.60 -8.10 -4.22
N TYR A 179 -10.54 -7.29 -4.26
CA TYR A 179 -10.58 -5.98 -4.93
C TYR A 179 -10.87 -6.11 -6.43
N GLN A 180 -10.22 -7.04 -7.13
CA GLN A 180 -10.50 -7.28 -8.55
C GLN A 180 -11.96 -7.67 -8.79
N ASN A 181 -12.52 -8.55 -7.96
CA ASN A 181 -13.91 -8.96 -8.02
C ASN A 181 -14.88 -7.77 -7.80
N ILE A 182 -14.52 -6.82 -6.92
CA ILE A 182 -15.32 -5.59 -6.73
C ILE A 182 -15.30 -4.75 -8.01
N LEU A 183 -14.14 -4.54 -8.63
CA LEU A 183 -14.03 -3.76 -9.85
C LEU A 183 -14.80 -4.41 -11.02
N ASP A 184 -14.71 -5.72 -11.14
CA ASP A 184 -15.43 -6.50 -12.16
C ASP A 184 -16.96 -6.44 -11.95
N GLU A 185 -17.42 -6.36 -10.70
CA GLU A 185 -18.83 -6.14 -10.37
C GLU A 185 -19.30 -4.76 -10.82
N ILE A 186 -18.53 -3.71 -10.51
CA ILE A 186 -18.82 -2.33 -10.94
C ILE A 186 -18.86 -2.23 -12.47
N ASP A 187 -17.89 -2.86 -13.14
CA ASP A 187 -17.82 -2.92 -14.60
C ASP A 187 -18.96 -3.72 -15.21
N ARG A 188 -19.54 -4.68 -14.49
CA ARG A 188 -20.71 -5.43 -14.96
C ARG A 188 -21.99 -4.63 -14.81
N GLU A 189 -22.15 -3.93 -13.68
CA GLU A 189 -23.39 -3.24 -13.36
C GLU A 189 -23.50 -1.83 -13.95
N LYS A 190 -22.39 -1.26 -14.47
CA LYS A 190 -22.14 0.01 -15.23
C LYS A 190 -22.93 1.28 -14.88
N ASN A 191 -24.23 1.22 -14.58
CA ASN A 191 -25.12 2.33 -14.26
C ASN A 191 -26.29 1.94 -13.32
N GLU A 192 -26.40 0.67 -12.89
CA GLU A 192 -27.50 0.18 -12.04
C GLU A 192 -27.13 0.03 -10.57
N MET A 193 -25.87 0.30 -10.22
CA MET A 193 -25.37 0.13 -8.88
C MET A 193 -26.02 1.15 -7.93
N LYS A 194 -26.98 0.67 -7.14
CA LYS A 194 -27.70 1.47 -6.13
C LYS A 194 -27.00 1.47 -4.78
N GLU A 195 -26.11 0.50 -4.57
CA GLU A 195 -25.38 0.34 -3.33
C GLU A 195 -24.14 1.24 -3.33
N ASP A 196 -23.86 1.85 -2.19
CA ASP A 196 -22.64 2.63 -1.98
C ASP A 196 -21.40 1.72 -2.08
N ILE A 197 -20.33 2.24 -2.66
CA ILE A 197 -19.12 1.46 -2.97
C ILE A 197 -18.43 0.89 -1.72
N PHE A 198 -18.53 1.54 -0.56
CA PHE A 198 -18.01 1.00 0.68
C PHE A 198 -18.92 -0.08 1.28
N SER A 199 -20.22 -0.01 1.03
CA SER A 199 -21.15 -1.11 1.35
C SER A 199 -20.86 -2.33 0.48
N LEU A 200 -20.60 -2.12 -0.81
CA LEU A 200 -20.15 -3.17 -1.73
C LEU A 200 -18.82 -3.79 -1.27
N LYS A 201 -17.81 -2.97 -0.96
CA LYS A 201 -16.52 -3.44 -0.39
C LYS A 201 -16.77 -4.32 0.83
N ARG A 202 -17.54 -3.82 1.80
CA ARG A 202 -17.88 -4.54 3.04
C ARG A 202 -18.53 -5.89 2.75
N ASN A 203 -19.45 -5.94 1.78
CA ASN A 203 -20.15 -7.17 1.39
C ASN A 203 -19.19 -8.20 0.79
N PHE A 204 -18.33 -7.80 -0.14
CA PHE A 204 -17.36 -8.70 -0.78
C PHE A 204 -16.36 -9.27 0.23
N PHE A 205 -15.75 -8.43 1.06
CA PHE A 205 -14.80 -8.88 2.09
C PHE A 205 -15.47 -9.74 3.17
N SER A 206 -16.67 -9.38 3.62
CA SER A 206 -17.43 -10.18 4.59
C SER A 206 -17.82 -11.54 4.02
N ARG A 207 -18.23 -11.59 2.75
CA ARG A 207 -18.58 -12.84 2.06
C ARG A 207 -17.37 -13.75 1.93
N GLU A 208 -16.24 -13.23 1.46
CA GLU A 208 -15.00 -14.00 1.31
C GLU A 208 -14.55 -14.59 2.65
N LYS A 209 -14.50 -13.75 3.69
CA LYS A 209 -14.18 -14.18 5.05
C LYS A 209 -15.11 -15.31 5.50
N ASN A 210 -16.42 -15.13 5.36
CA ASN A 210 -17.39 -16.13 5.79
C ASN A 210 -17.28 -17.43 4.98
N GLN A 211 -16.94 -17.34 3.70
CA GLN A 211 -16.73 -18.50 2.84
C GLN A 211 -15.51 -19.32 3.30
N ILE A 212 -14.37 -18.68 3.58
CA ILE A 212 -13.17 -19.37 4.09
C ILE A 212 -13.47 -20.11 5.40
N ILE A 213 -14.23 -19.47 6.30
CA ILE A 213 -14.63 -20.11 7.57
C ILE A 213 -15.56 -21.30 7.31
N ALA A 214 -16.50 -21.18 6.37
CA ALA A 214 -17.42 -22.26 6.01
C ALA A 214 -16.71 -23.43 5.34
N GLU A 215 -15.76 -23.16 4.44
CA GLU A 215 -14.93 -24.19 3.80
C GLU A 215 -14.08 -24.93 4.83
N PHE A 216 -13.47 -24.21 5.77
CA PHE A 216 -12.73 -24.82 6.87
C PHE A 216 -13.64 -25.68 7.77
N ALA A 217 -14.84 -25.19 8.09
CA ALA A 217 -15.83 -25.91 8.88
C ALA A 217 -16.23 -27.24 8.21
N GLU A 218 -16.43 -27.22 6.89
CA GLU A 218 -16.80 -28.40 6.11
C GLU A 218 -15.61 -29.37 5.93
N GLU A 219 -14.41 -28.86 5.67
CA GLU A 219 -13.19 -29.68 5.53
C GLU A 219 -12.87 -30.41 6.83
N TYR A 220 -12.86 -29.69 7.95
CA TYR A 220 -12.51 -30.27 9.24
C TYR A 220 -13.70 -30.85 10.00
N LYS A 221 -14.92 -30.78 9.46
CA LYS A 221 -16.18 -31.22 10.11
C LYS A 221 -16.34 -30.61 11.51
N VAL A 222 -16.26 -29.29 11.57
CA VAL A 222 -16.35 -28.48 12.79
C VAL A 222 -17.57 -27.57 12.68
N GLU A 223 -18.18 -27.24 13.81
CA GLU A 223 -19.32 -26.33 13.82
C GLU A 223 -18.93 -24.89 13.43
N LEU A 224 -19.63 -24.35 12.43
CA LEU A 224 -19.35 -23.06 11.79
C LEU A 224 -19.43 -21.87 12.76
N TYR A 225 -20.45 -21.83 13.61
CA TYR A 225 -20.63 -20.74 14.57
C TYR A 225 -19.47 -20.66 15.57
N GLU A 226 -18.91 -21.78 16.04
CA GLU A 226 -17.74 -21.77 16.93
C GLU A 226 -16.49 -21.20 16.25
N LEU A 227 -16.31 -21.44 14.94
CA LEU A 227 -15.20 -20.88 14.16
C LEU A 227 -15.39 -19.38 13.92
N HIS A 228 -16.61 -18.91 13.63
CA HIS A 228 -16.90 -17.47 13.58
C HIS A 228 -16.59 -16.77 14.91
N SER A 229 -17.04 -17.35 16.03
CA SER A 229 -16.77 -16.84 17.38
C SER A 229 -15.26 -16.80 17.68
N SER A 230 -14.52 -17.82 17.23
CA SER A 230 -13.06 -17.88 17.35
C SER A 230 -12.39 -16.78 16.54
N ALA A 231 -12.79 -16.59 15.27
CA ALA A 231 -12.23 -15.60 14.36
C ALA A 231 -12.47 -14.16 14.84
N ILE A 232 -13.67 -13.83 15.31
CA ILE A 232 -14.03 -12.49 15.80
C ILE A 232 -13.17 -12.07 17.00
N GLN A 233 -12.83 -13.03 17.87
CA GLN A 233 -12.05 -12.76 19.09
C GLN A 233 -10.54 -12.81 18.86
N TYR A 234 -10.09 -13.35 17.72
CA TYR A 234 -8.68 -13.58 17.44
C TYR A 234 -7.94 -12.27 17.14
N THR A 235 -6.72 -12.14 17.67
CA THR A 235 -5.81 -11.04 17.36
C THR A 235 -4.59 -11.58 16.64
N ALA A 236 -4.12 -10.83 15.64
CA ALA A 236 -2.99 -11.23 14.80
C ALA A 236 -1.76 -11.58 15.65
N GLY A 237 -1.16 -12.74 15.37
CA GLY A 237 0.03 -13.20 16.08
C GLY A 237 -0.20 -13.69 17.52
N ALA A 238 -1.45 -13.78 17.99
CA ALA A 238 -1.74 -14.29 19.34
C ALA A 238 -1.27 -15.74 19.51
N ASP A 239 -0.69 -16.04 20.68
CA ASP A 239 -0.22 -17.37 21.04
C ASP A 239 -1.39 -18.36 21.12
N GLU A 240 -2.47 -17.96 21.79
CA GLU A 240 -3.68 -18.74 21.98
C GLU A 240 -4.77 -18.38 20.96
N ILE A 241 -5.53 -19.40 20.55
CA ILE A 241 -6.70 -19.21 19.70
C ILE A 241 -7.94 -19.15 20.60
N PRO A 242 -8.71 -18.05 20.60
CA PRO A 242 -9.94 -17.94 21.36
C PRO A 242 -10.97 -19.00 20.97
N ASN A 243 -11.88 -19.27 21.91
CA ASN A 243 -12.99 -20.20 21.74
C ASN A 243 -12.61 -21.66 21.38
N MET A 244 -11.32 -22.02 21.40
CA MET A 244 -10.86 -23.33 20.92
C MET A 244 -11.40 -24.52 21.73
N LYS A 245 -11.75 -24.32 23.00
CA LYS A 245 -12.40 -25.36 23.80
C LYS A 245 -13.77 -25.77 23.22
N ASN A 246 -14.57 -24.81 22.77
CA ASN A 246 -15.90 -25.08 22.22
C ASN A 246 -15.80 -25.67 20.81
N VAL A 247 -14.89 -25.12 19.99
CA VAL A 247 -14.50 -25.70 18.68
C VAL A 247 -14.16 -27.19 18.86
N MET A 248 -13.30 -27.53 19.83
CA MET A 248 -12.89 -28.92 20.09
C MET A 248 -14.01 -29.84 20.59
N ASN A 249 -15.01 -29.31 21.28
CA ASN A 249 -16.13 -30.09 21.80
C ASN A 249 -17.19 -30.38 20.73
N LYS A 250 -17.27 -29.56 19.68
CA LYS A 250 -18.26 -29.67 18.58
C LYS A 250 -17.67 -30.20 17.28
N ILE A 251 -16.67 -31.07 17.39
CA ILE A 251 -16.06 -31.72 16.23
C ILE A 251 -16.82 -32.99 15.88
N ASP A 252 -17.09 -33.21 14.60
CA ASP A 252 -17.55 -34.48 14.06
C ASP A 252 -16.39 -35.29 13.42
N PHE A 253 -15.57 -35.88 14.30
CA PHE A 253 -14.42 -36.66 13.88
C PHE A 253 -14.82 -37.93 13.13
N GLU A 254 -15.99 -38.52 13.44
CA GLU A 254 -16.45 -39.73 12.77
C GLU A 254 -16.78 -39.46 11.30
N SER A 255 -17.34 -38.29 10.98
CA SER A 255 -17.52 -37.88 9.59
C SER A 255 -16.19 -37.59 8.90
N TYR A 256 -15.27 -36.87 9.56
CA TYR A 256 -13.93 -36.59 9.00
C TYR A 256 -13.14 -37.88 8.69
N LYS A 257 -13.20 -38.86 9.59
CA LYS A 257 -12.49 -40.14 9.47
C LYS A 257 -12.96 -40.99 8.27
N LYS A 258 -14.19 -40.80 7.78
CA LYS A 258 -14.67 -41.50 6.58
C LYS A 258 -13.89 -41.09 5.34
N GLU A 259 -13.49 -39.83 5.27
CA GLU A 259 -12.70 -39.26 4.18
C GLU A 259 -11.19 -39.44 4.43
N HIS A 260 -10.77 -39.52 5.71
CA HIS A 260 -9.38 -39.65 6.14
C HIS A 260 -9.17 -40.81 7.15
N PRO A 261 -9.29 -42.08 6.71
CA PRO A 261 -9.27 -43.25 7.60
C PRO A 261 -7.93 -43.47 8.33
N GLU A 262 -6.84 -42.91 7.81
CA GLU A 262 -5.49 -43.01 8.36
C GLU A 262 -5.21 -42.07 9.54
N VAL A 263 -6.08 -41.07 9.77
CA VAL A 263 -5.87 -40.04 10.78
C VAL A 263 -6.49 -40.47 12.12
N ASN A 264 -5.70 -40.41 13.20
CA ASN A 264 -6.20 -40.67 14.55
C ASN A 264 -6.76 -39.39 15.21
N PRO A 265 -7.64 -39.51 16.23
CA PRO A 265 -8.31 -38.35 16.83
C PRO A 265 -7.36 -37.30 17.41
N PHE A 266 -6.22 -37.74 17.97
CA PHE A 266 -5.24 -36.83 18.57
C PHE A 266 -4.52 -36.01 17.50
N LYS A 267 -4.05 -36.68 16.45
CA LYS A 267 -3.37 -36.04 15.31
C LYS A 267 -4.32 -35.08 14.58
N TYR A 268 -5.57 -35.48 14.37
CA TYR A 268 -6.61 -34.62 13.79
C TYR A 268 -6.78 -33.31 14.59
N ARG A 269 -6.92 -33.39 15.93
CA ARG A 269 -7.10 -32.19 16.78
C ARG A 269 -5.90 -31.24 16.71
N GLN A 270 -4.68 -31.79 16.67
CA GLN A 270 -3.46 -30.98 16.53
C GLN A 270 -3.38 -30.31 15.16
N MET A 271 -3.63 -31.08 14.09
CA MET A 271 -3.63 -30.58 12.71
C MET A 271 -4.66 -29.47 12.52
N MET A 272 -5.90 -29.71 12.93
CA MET A 272 -6.98 -28.72 12.84
C MET A 272 -6.61 -27.43 13.57
N LYS A 273 -6.14 -27.53 14.83
CA LYS A 273 -5.75 -26.34 15.61
C LYS A 273 -4.62 -25.55 14.92
N SER A 274 -3.60 -26.26 14.42
CA SER A 274 -2.47 -25.62 13.73
C SER A 274 -2.94 -24.95 12.45
N ARG A 275 -3.75 -25.64 11.65
CA ARG A 275 -4.21 -25.11 10.36
C ARG A 275 -5.18 -23.96 10.54
N TRP A 276 -6.06 -24.03 11.54
CA TRP A 276 -6.94 -22.91 11.88
C TRP A 276 -6.15 -21.66 12.30
N LYS A 277 -5.08 -21.82 13.09
CA LYS A 277 -4.19 -20.69 13.43
C LYS A 277 -3.57 -20.06 12.18
N GLU A 278 -3.13 -20.88 11.24
CA GLU A 278 -2.56 -20.41 9.99
C GLU A 278 -3.59 -19.63 9.18
N VAL A 279 -4.76 -20.24 8.88
CA VAL A 279 -5.88 -19.61 8.18
C VAL A 279 -6.28 -18.28 8.82
N LEU A 280 -6.34 -18.23 10.15
CA LEU A 280 -6.61 -16.99 10.87
C LEU A 280 -5.60 -15.88 10.53
N ASN A 281 -4.30 -16.17 10.58
CA ASN A 281 -3.27 -15.16 10.34
C ASN A 281 -3.05 -14.83 8.87
N THR A 282 -3.15 -15.82 7.98
CA THR A 282 -2.77 -15.67 6.58
C THR A 282 -3.92 -15.29 5.67
N GLU A 283 -5.17 -15.54 6.08
CA GLU A 283 -6.35 -15.37 5.22
C GLU A 283 -7.44 -14.51 5.90
N ILE A 284 -7.83 -14.83 7.15
CA ILE A 284 -8.94 -14.13 7.82
C ILE A 284 -8.54 -12.72 8.28
N ILE A 285 -7.42 -12.57 8.97
CA ILE A 285 -6.96 -11.27 9.49
C ILE A 285 -6.72 -10.26 8.36
N PRO A 286 -6.03 -10.61 7.25
CA PRO A 286 -5.85 -9.68 6.14
C PRO A 286 -7.18 -9.19 5.53
N LEU A 287 -8.21 -10.05 5.47
CA LEU A 287 -9.56 -9.64 5.04
C LEU A 287 -10.25 -8.75 6.08
N GLU A 288 -10.08 -9.05 7.37
CA GLU A 288 -10.64 -8.26 8.47
C GLU A 288 -10.03 -6.86 8.55
N ASP A 289 -8.74 -6.73 8.27
CA ASP A 289 -8.03 -5.45 8.28
C ASP A 289 -8.56 -4.49 7.19
N GLU A 290 -9.13 -4.99 6.09
CA GLU A 290 -9.79 -4.15 5.07
C GLU A 290 -11.23 -3.73 5.45
N LEU A 291 -11.81 -4.33 6.49
CA LEU A 291 -13.15 -3.98 6.99
C LEU A 291 -13.14 -2.90 8.08
N ARG A 292 -11.94 -2.50 8.54
CA ARG A 292 -11.72 -1.54 9.63
C ARG A 292 -11.63 -0.09 9.15
#